data_AF-A0A382DNE0-F1
#
_entry.id   AF-A0A382DNE0-F1
#
_cell.length_a   1.000
_cell.length_b   1.000
_cell.length_c   1.000
_cell.angle_alpha   90.00
_cell.angle_beta   90.00
_cell.angle_gamma   90.00
#
_symmetry.space_group_name_H-M   'P 1'
#
loop_
_entity.id
_entity.type
_entity.pdbx_description
1 polymer ?
#
loop_
_entity_poly.entity_id
_entity_poly.type
_entity_poly.pdbx_seq_one_letter_code
_entity_poly.pdbx_strand_id
1 'polypeptide(L)' 'MSIRSTGLTTGIFGAATMFLLAWWLMLTGNAEGPVTLFERIYIGYSFTPMGSIIGAIWGFVDWGIAGALFAWLYN' A
#
# COMPACT_ATOMS: atom_id res chain seq x y z
N MET A 1 -15.97 12.60 -11.02
CA MET A 1 -15.38 11.25 -11.26
C MET A 1 -16.25 10.20 -10.55
N SER A 2 -16.33 8.95 -11.01
CA SER A 2 -17.04 7.91 -10.25
C SER A 2 -16.28 7.57 -8.96
N ILE A 3 -16.83 7.92 -7.80
CA ILE A 3 -16.23 7.66 -6.48
C ILE A 3 -15.88 6.18 -6.33
N ARG A 4 -16.81 5.29 -6.72
CA ARG A 4 -16.62 3.85 -6.63
C ARG A 4 -15.47 3.37 -7.52
N SER A 5 -15.44 3.82 -8.77
CA SER A 5 -14.43 3.37 -9.74
C SER A 5 -13.04 3.86 -9.34
N THR A 6 -12.91 5.15 -8.99
CA THR A 6 -11.64 5.74 -8.60
C THR A 6 -11.11 5.14 -7.30
N GLY A 7 -11.95 4.96 -6.29
CA GLY A 7 -11.57 4.30 -5.04
C GLY A 7 -11.09 2.86 -5.26
N LEU A 8 -11.78 2.07 -6.09
CA LEU A 8 -11.36 0.71 -6.38
C LEU A 8 -10.03 0.66 -7.15
N THR A 9 -9.87 1.50 -8.18
CA THR A 9 -8.63 1.55 -8.97
C THR A 9 -7.42 1.94 -8.11
N THR A 10 -7.57 3.00 -7.30
CA THR A 10 -6.50 3.46 -6.40
C THR A 10 -6.18 2.45 -5.31
N GLY A 11 -7.18 1.77 -4.73
CA GLY A 11 -6.96 0.69 -3.78
C GLY A 11 -6.16 -0.48 -4.38
N ILE A 12 -6.55 -0.98 -5.56
CA ILE A 12 -5.81 -2.06 -6.24
C ILE A 12 -4.37 -1.60 -6.54
N PHE A 13 -4.20 -0.35 -7.01
CA PHE A 13 -2.89 0.21 -7.29
C PHE A 13 -2.02 0.34 -6.02
N GLY A 14 -2.58 0.81 -4.91
CA GLY A 14 -1.90 0.91 -3.62
C GLY A 14 -1.49 -0.45 -3.07
N ALA A 15 -2.37 -1.45 -3.20
CA ALA A 15 -2.09 -2.83 -2.81
C ALA A 15 -0.90 -3.41 -3.59
N ALA A 16 -0.93 -3.29 -4.92
CA ALA A 16 0.15 -3.74 -5.79
C ALA A 16 1.46 -3.00 -5.48
N THR A 17 1.39 -1.69 -5.23
CA THR A 17 2.56 -0.87 -4.90
C THR A 17 3.22 -1.34 -3.60
N MET A 18 2.46 -1.50 -2.52
CA MET A 18 3.00 -1.95 -1.22
C MET A 18 3.56 -3.37 -1.29
N PHE A 19 2.91 -4.26 -2.04
CA PHE A 19 3.41 -5.61 -2.26
C PHE A 19 4.74 -5.59 -3.03
N LEU A 20 4.78 -4.91 -4.18
CA LEU A 20 5.95 -4.88 -5.06
C LEU A 20 7.14 -4.14 -4.43
N LEU A 21 6.91 -3.10 -3.63
CA LEU A 21 7.99 -2.39 -2.92
C LEU A 21 8.69 -3.30 -1.92
N ALA A 22 7.95 -4.13 -1.18
CA ALA A 22 8.57 -5.08 -0.26
C ALA A 22 9.43 -6.11 -1.01
N TRP A 23 8.92 -6.63 -2.14
CA TRP A 23 9.69 -7.54 -3.00
C TRP A 23 10.91 -6.88 -3.62
N TRP A 24 10.80 -5.62 -4.06
CA TRP A 24 11.92 -4.86 -4.58
C TRP A 24 13.05 -4.75 -3.56
N LEU A 25 12.74 -4.42 -2.30
CA LEU A 25 13.75 -4.33 -1.24
C LEU A 25 14.36 -5.69 -0.90
N MET A 26 13.55 -6.77 -0.86
CA MET A 26 14.07 -8.13 -0.65
C MET A 26 15.03 -8.56 -1.76
N LEU A 27 14.65 -8.34 -3.03
CA LEU A 27 15.44 -8.79 -4.19
C LEU A 27 16.71 -7.96 -4.40
N THR A 28 16.71 -6.70 -3.99
CA THR A 28 17.90 -5.82 -4.08
C THR A 28 18.81 -5.89 -2.87
N GLY A 29 18.46 -6.69 -1.85
CA GLY A 29 19.23 -6.82 -0.61
C GLY A 29 19.11 -5.61 0.33
N ASN A 30 18.06 -4.80 0.19
CA ASN A 30 17.79 -3.59 0.99
C ASN A 30 16.60 -3.75 1.95
N ALA A 31 16.18 -4.98 2.24
CA ALA A 31 15.07 -5.26 3.17
C ALA A 31 15.46 -5.12 4.64
N GLU A 32 16.76 -5.16 4.96
CA GLU A 32 17.28 -5.02 6.32
C GLU A 32 17.70 -3.57 6.61
N GLY A 33 17.55 -3.13 7.86
CA GLY A 33 17.96 -1.79 8.28
C GLY A 33 17.15 -1.28 9.47
N PRO A 34 17.26 0.03 9.78
CA PRO A 34 16.43 0.67 10.78
C PRO A 34 14.94 0.59 10.40
N VAL A 35 14.07 0.46 11.41
CA VAL A 35 12.61 0.41 11.21
C VAL A 35 12.13 1.60 10.39
N THR A 36 11.57 1.32 9.21
CA THR A 36 11.10 2.31 8.26
C THR A 36 9.80 3.00 8.71
N LEU A 37 9.42 4.07 8.03
CA LEU A 37 8.15 4.74 8.29
C LEU A 37 6.95 3.79 8.12
N PHE A 38 6.97 2.96 7.08
CA PHE A 38 5.88 2.01 6.80
C PHE A 38 5.74 0.96 7.90
N GLU A 39 6.85 0.39 8.39
CA GLU A 39 6.83 -0.58 9.49
C GLU A 39 6.39 0.03 10.83
N ARG A 40 6.56 1.35 11.02
CA ARG A 40 6.08 2.06 12.22
C ARG A 40 4.57 2.32 12.19
N ILE A 41 4.01 2.58 11.01
CA ILE A 41 2.61 2.97 10.84
C ILE A 41 1.72 1.75 10.61
N TYR A 42 2.15 0.83 9.75
CA TYR A 42 1.35 -0.30 9.33
C TYR A 42 1.59 -1.51 10.23
N ILE A 43 0.62 -1.77 11.10
CA ILE A 43 0.66 -2.87 12.05
C ILE A 43 0.82 -4.19 11.28
N GLY A 44 1.87 -4.94 11.64
CA GLY A 44 2.20 -6.24 11.04
C GLY A 44 2.96 -6.15 9.71
N TYR A 45 3.19 -4.95 9.16
CA TYR A 45 4.00 -4.79 7.96
C TYR A 45 5.49 -5.03 8.27
N SER A 46 6.14 -5.76 7.37
CA SER A 46 7.59 -5.95 7.32
C SER A 46 8.01 -6.28 5.89
N PHE A 47 9.29 -6.11 5.57
CA PHE A 47 9.84 -6.48 4.26
C PHE A 47 10.11 -8.00 4.17
N THR A 48 9.05 -8.78 4.31
CA THR A 48 9.03 -10.24 4.18
C THR A 48 7.91 -10.67 3.23
N PRO A 49 7.89 -11.91 2.69
CA PRO A 49 6.80 -12.36 1.83
C PRO A 49 5.42 -12.31 2.50
N MET A 50 5.34 -12.58 3.80
CA MET A 50 4.08 -12.47 4.55
C MET A 50 3.76 -11.00 4.87
N GLY A 51 4.77 -10.22 5.25
CA GLY A 51 4.63 -8.78 5.50
C GLY A 51 4.18 -8.01 4.26
N SER A 52 4.57 -8.43 3.04
CA SER A 52 4.12 -7.82 1.79
C SER A 52 2.62 -8.05 1.52
N ILE A 53 2.06 -9.18 1.96
CA ILE A 53 0.61 -9.43 1.90
C ILE A 53 -0.13 -8.49 2.86
N ILE A 54 0.39 -8.31 4.08
CA ILE A 54 -0.15 -7.34 5.04
C ILE A 54 -0.05 -5.92 4.48
N GLY A 55 1.08 -5.58 3.83
CA GLY A 55 1.27 -4.32 3.14
C GLY A 55 0.27 -4.11 2.00
N ALA A 56 -0.07 -5.16 1.25
CA ALA A 56 -1.08 -5.08 0.19
C ALA A 56 -2.46 -4.73 0.75
N ILE A 57 -2.82 -5.29 1.92
CA ILE A 57 -4.09 -4.98 2.60
C ILE A 57 -4.11 -3.50 3.03
N TRP A 58 -3.06 -3.02 3.70
CA TRP A 58 -2.94 -1.60 4.07
C TRP A 58 -2.96 -0.68 2.86
N GLY A 59 -2.20 -1.01 1.81
CA GLY A 59 -2.16 -0.27 0.55
C GLY A 59 -3.54 -0.20 -0.12
N PHE A 60 -4.32 -1.29 -0.08
CA PHE A 60 -5.69 -1.29 -0.60
C PHE A 60 -6.61 -0.33 0.15
N VAL A 61 -6.58 -0.40 1.48
CA VAL A 61 -7.47 0.40 2.33
C VAL A 61 -7.11 1.87 2.24
N ASP A 62 -5.85 2.23 2.44
CA ASP A 62 -5.42 3.62 2.49
C ASP A 62 -5.62 4.34 1.16
N TRP A 63 -5.17 3.72 0.07
CA TRP A 63 -5.30 4.32 -1.26
C TRP A 63 -6.74 4.31 -1.73
N GLY A 64 -7.52 3.28 -1.37
CA GLY A 64 -8.95 3.22 -1.69
C GLY A 64 -9.74 4.34 -1.01
N ILE A 65 -9.45 4.60 0.28
CA ILE A 65 -10.04 5.73 1.02
C ILE A 65 -9.58 7.06 0.39
N ALA A 66 -8.27 7.24 0.17
CA ALA A 66 -7.72 8.46 -0.41
C ALA A 66 -8.30 8.75 -1.81
N GLY A 67 -8.42 7.73 -2.67
CA GLY A 67 -8.99 7.87 -3.99
C GLY A 67 -10.50 8.10 -3.99
N ALA A 68 -11.24 7.50 -3.05
CA ALA A 68 -12.66 7.79 -2.87
C ALA A 68 -12.88 9.24 -2.40
N LEU A 69 -12.08 9.72 -1.44
CA LEU A 69 -12.12 11.10 -0.96
C LEU A 69 -11.75 12.09 -2.07
N PHE A 70 -10.70 11.79 -2.84
CA PHE A 70 -10.29 12.60 -3.99
C PHE A 70 -11.42 12.67 -5.02
N ALA A 71 -11.96 11.52 -5.43
CA ALA A 71 -13.05 11.49 -6.39
C ALA A 71 -14.30 12.20 -5.90
N TRP A 72 -14.61 12.14 -4.60
CA TRP A 72 -15.72 12.86 -3.98
C TRP A 72 -15.51 14.38 -4.01
N LEU A 73 -14.32 14.86 -3.66
CA LEU A 73 -13.99 16.29 -3.62
C LEU A 73 -14.03 16.94 -5.01
N TYR A 74 -13.65 16.19 -6.05
CA TYR A 74 -13.61 16.67 -7.44
C TYR A 74 -14.80 16.19 -8.28
N ASN A 75 -15.88 15.73 -7.65
CA ASN A 75 -17.10 15.33 -8.36
C ASN A 75 -18.07 16.50 -8.55
#